data_AF-Q09F60-F1
#
_entry.id   AF-Q09F60-F1
#
_cell.length_a   1.000
_cell.length_b   1.000
_cell.length_c   1.000
_cell.angle_alpha   90.00
_cell.angle_beta   90.00
_cell.angle_gamma   90.00
#
_symmetry.space_group_name_H-M   'P 1'
#
loop_
_entity.id
_entity.type
_entity.pdbx_description
1 polymer ?
#
loop_
_entity_poly.entity_id
_entity_poly.type
_entity_poly.pdbx_seq_one_letter_code
_entity_poly.pdbx_strand_id
1 'polypeptide(L)'
;MKNQNIFIKLKYKMNFNPKFLNSKLLLSQNKNNKIFCRNFIFTILVFDLFNTEKLTNNKTKFKNQFIPINYKFFIFKKRTHIGSFLRAPYKCKSAQFSLGLNRYFLLLSFYIKSDYNLNINNLKDFNKILNFIKSYNYFESILVTQVSRLFSIPLQVKIL
;
A
#
# COMPACT_ATOMS: atom_id res chain seq x y z
N MET A 1 -26.85 16.03 6.14
CA MET A 1 -26.13 14.87 5.57
C MET A 1 -24.86 14.66 6.39
N LYS A 2 -24.70 13.51 7.07
CA LYS A 2 -23.47 13.24 7.82
C LYS A 2 -22.40 12.75 6.83
N ASN A 3 -21.42 13.58 6.54
CA ASN A 3 -20.24 13.17 5.78
C ASN A 3 -19.47 12.13 6.61
N GLN A 4 -19.61 10.86 6.25
CA GLN A 4 -18.86 9.79 6.86
C GLN A 4 -17.56 9.58 6.08
N ASN A 5 -16.45 9.43 6.80
CA ASN A 5 -15.15 9.21 6.20
C ASN A 5 -14.76 7.74 6.39
N ILE A 6 -14.55 7.04 5.28
CA ILE A 6 -13.91 5.72 5.30
C ILE A 6 -12.40 5.96 5.34
N PHE A 7 -11.72 5.40 6.33
CA PHE A 7 -10.26 5.46 6.41
C PHE A 7 -9.64 4.18 5.86
N ILE A 8 -8.68 4.32 4.95
CA ILE A 8 -7.95 3.20 4.38
C ILE A 8 -6.46 3.42 4.62
N LYS A 9 -5.80 2.41 5.19
CA LYS A 9 -4.35 2.38 5.39
C LYS A 9 -3.78 1.08 4.86
N LEU A 10 -2.82 1.21 3.95
CA LEU A 10 -2.14 0.11 3.29
C LEU A 10 -0.65 0.18 3.60
N LYS A 11 -0.07 -0.97 3.89
CA LYS A 11 1.36 -1.13 4.11
C LYS A 11 1.91 -2.09 3.08
N TYR A 12 2.89 -1.65 2.31
CA TYR A 12 3.59 -2.46 1.32
C TYR A 12 5.01 -2.76 1.76
N LYS A 13 5.57 -3.86 1.26
CA LYS A 13 6.99 -4.20 1.35
C LYS A 13 7.62 -4.18 -0.04
N MET A 14 8.87 -3.75 -0.11
CA MET A 14 9.71 -3.85 -1.29
C MET A 14 11.16 -4.09 -0.86
N ASN A 15 11.89 -4.93 -1.59
CA ASN A 15 13.26 -5.30 -1.22
C ASN A 15 14.30 -4.30 -1.77
N PHE A 16 14.09 -3.82 -3.01
CA PHE A 16 14.98 -2.87 -3.66
C PHE A 16 14.62 -1.43 -3.30
N ASN A 17 15.58 -0.52 -3.53
CA ASN A 17 15.37 0.90 -3.25
C ASN A 17 14.25 1.47 -4.16
N PRO A 18 13.35 2.31 -3.63
CA PRO A 18 12.47 3.11 -4.47
C PRO A 18 13.28 4.13 -5.27
N LYS A 19 12.88 4.40 -6.51
CA LYS A 19 13.50 5.44 -7.34
C LYS A 19 12.55 6.62 -7.48
N PHE A 20 12.95 7.78 -6.99
CA PHE A 20 12.16 9.02 -7.12
C PHE A 20 12.20 9.55 -8.56
N LEU A 21 11.10 10.16 -9.00
CA LEU A 21 10.89 10.60 -10.40
C LEU A 21 11.99 11.55 -10.91
N ASN A 22 12.40 12.52 -10.09
CA ASN A 22 13.43 13.51 -10.48
C ASN A 22 14.82 12.91 -10.70
N SER A 23 15.09 11.69 -10.22
CA SER A 23 16.40 11.04 -10.41
C SER A 23 16.59 10.45 -11.82
N LYS A 24 15.57 10.46 -12.68
CA LYS A 24 15.68 9.87 -14.04
C LYS A 24 16.61 10.68 -14.96
N LEU A 25 16.71 12.00 -14.76
CA LEU A 25 17.49 12.91 -15.60
C LEU A 25 18.96 13.05 -15.19
N LEU A 26 19.29 12.85 -13.90
CA LEU A 26 20.63 13.07 -13.33
C LEU A 26 21.04 11.92 -12.42
N LEU A 27 21.07 10.70 -12.96
CA LEU A 27 21.59 9.55 -12.22
C LEU A 27 23.08 9.40 -12.51
N SER A 28 23.91 9.47 -11.46
CA SER A 28 25.35 9.26 -11.57
C SER A 28 25.64 7.92 -12.26
N GLN A 29 26.55 7.88 -13.23
CA GLN A 29 26.88 6.68 -14.02
C GLN A 29 27.14 5.45 -13.14
N ASN A 30 27.82 5.62 -12.00
CA ASN A 30 28.13 4.58 -11.01
C ASN A 30 26.91 3.90 -10.37
N LYS A 31 25.71 4.50 -10.48
CA LYS A 31 24.46 3.98 -9.91
C LYS A 31 23.49 3.47 -10.99
N ASN A 32 23.84 3.51 -12.27
CA ASN A 32 22.96 3.10 -13.38
C ASN A 32 22.61 1.62 -13.34
N ASN A 33 23.56 0.76 -12.96
CA ASN A 33 23.36 -0.70 -12.89
C ASN A 33 22.60 -1.15 -11.63
N LYS A 34 22.11 -0.23 -10.79
CA LYS A 34 21.34 -0.59 -9.60
C LYS A 34 19.91 -0.97 -9.96
N ILE A 35 19.41 -2.04 -9.32
CA ILE A 35 18.01 -2.45 -9.38
C ILE A 35 17.18 -1.57 -8.45
N PHE A 36 16.04 -1.07 -8.95
CA PHE A 36 15.12 -0.21 -8.22
C PHE A 36 13.68 -0.70 -8.36
N CYS A 37 12.89 -0.50 -7.31
CA CYS A 37 11.43 -0.57 -7.40
C CYS A 37 10.91 0.77 -7.95
N ARG A 38 10.88 0.94 -9.27
CA ARG A 38 10.52 2.23 -9.91
C ARG A 38 9.02 2.53 -9.85
N ASN A 39 8.18 1.53 -10.05
CA ASN A 39 6.76 1.75 -10.34
C ASN A 39 5.86 1.82 -9.11
N PHE A 40 6.38 2.02 -7.88
CA PHE A 40 5.56 2.07 -6.66
C PHE A 40 4.52 3.22 -6.66
N ILE A 41 4.70 4.19 -7.56
CA ILE A 41 3.86 5.37 -7.75
C ILE A 41 2.48 5.02 -8.35
N PHE A 42 2.28 3.79 -8.87
CA PHE A 42 0.95 3.32 -9.28
C PHE A 42 -0.10 3.52 -8.18
N THR A 43 0.33 3.44 -6.92
CA THR A 43 -0.53 3.63 -5.75
C THR A 43 -1.13 5.03 -5.64
N ILE A 44 -0.48 6.04 -6.23
CA ILE A 44 -0.97 7.43 -6.31
C ILE A 44 -1.74 7.64 -7.61
N LEU A 45 -1.18 7.18 -8.74
CA LEU A 45 -1.75 7.39 -10.08
C LEU A 45 -3.18 6.88 -10.22
N VAL A 46 -3.53 5.81 -9.50
CA VAL A 46 -4.88 5.28 -9.51
C VAL A 46 -5.91 6.32 -9.04
N PHE A 47 -5.57 7.19 -8.08
CA PHE A 47 -6.46 8.26 -7.65
C PHE A 47 -6.62 9.35 -8.71
N ASP A 48 -5.55 9.69 -9.44
CA ASP A 48 -5.60 10.69 -10.50
C ASP A 48 -6.43 10.20 -11.70
N LEU A 49 -6.28 8.92 -12.08
CA LEU A 49 -7.09 8.29 -13.13
C LEU A 49 -8.59 8.37 -12.80
N PHE A 50 -8.98 7.99 -11.59
CA PHE A 50 -10.37 8.07 -11.15
C PHE A 50 -10.88 9.52 -11.01
N ASN A 51 -10.01 10.50 -10.79
CA ASN A 51 -10.38 11.91 -10.82
C ASN A 51 -10.62 12.43 -12.24
N THR A 52 -9.86 11.96 -13.24
CA THR A 52 -9.98 12.42 -14.64
C THR A 52 -11.21 11.90 -15.38
N GLU A 53 -11.71 10.70 -15.06
CA GLU A 53 -12.99 10.17 -15.59
C GLU A 53 -14.20 11.04 -15.22
N LYS A 54 -14.03 11.96 -14.26
CA LYS A 54 -15.01 12.97 -13.87
C LYS A 54 -15.16 14.10 -14.91
N LEU A 55 -14.14 14.35 -15.72
CA LEU A 55 -14.07 15.45 -16.69
C LEU A 55 -14.54 15.07 -18.09
N THR A 56 -14.50 13.79 -18.45
CA THR A 56 -14.95 13.31 -19.77
C THR A 56 -16.38 12.78 -19.69
N ASN A 57 -17.28 13.43 -20.41
CA ASN A 57 -18.72 13.21 -20.42
C ASN A 57 -19.15 11.73 -20.44
N ASN A 58 -20.01 11.38 -19.46
CA ASN A 58 -21.02 10.32 -19.49
C ASN A 58 -20.56 8.90 -19.86
N LYS A 59 -20.23 8.06 -18.85
CA LYS A 59 -20.98 6.81 -18.54
C LYS A 59 -20.47 5.94 -17.37
N THR A 60 -19.36 6.25 -16.70
CA THR A 60 -18.94 5.53 -15.47
C THR A 60 -18.58 6.50 -14.36
N LYS A 61 -19.60 7.19 -13.81
CA LYS A 61 -19.39 8.20 -12.76
C LYS A 61 -19.08 7.52 -11.43
N PHE A 62 -17.85 7.64 -10.93
CA PHE A 62 -17.68 7.86 -9.48
C PHE A 62 -18.49 9.12 -9.17
N LYS A 63 -19.69 8.95 -8.62
CA LYS A 63 -20.50 10.09 -8.15
C LYS A 63 -19.61 10.93 -7.23
N ASN A 64 -19.90 12.23 -7.09
CA ASN A 64 -19.25 13.14 -6.13
C ASN A 64 -19.20 12.64 -4.66
N GLN A 65 -19.78 11.47 -4.41
CA GLN A 65 -20.04 10.77 -3.16
C GLN A 65 -18.97 9.72 -2.81
N PHE A 66 -17.94 9.49 -3.65
CA PHE A 66 -16.85 8.55 -3.34
C PHE A 66 -15.50 9.09 -3.86
N ILE A 67 -15.08 10.23 -3.30
CA ILE A 67 -13.85 10.92 -3.69
C ILE A 67 -12.75 10.59 -2.66
N PRO A 68 -11.59 10.07 -3.10
CA PRO A 68 -10.42 9.92 -2.24
C PRO A 68 -9.88 11.30 -1.86
N ILE A 69 -9.61 11.52 -0.57
CA ILE A 69 -9.18 12.80 0.00
C ILE A 69 -7.96 12.55 0.88
N ASN A 70 -7.03 13.52 0.84
CA ASN A 70 -5.85 13.58 1.70
C ASN A 70 -5.05 12.27 1.69
N TYR A 71 -4.67 11.80 0.51
CA TYR A 71 -3.72 10.70 0.45
C TYR A 71 -2.37 11.17 1.01
N LYS A 72 -1.82 10.38 1.93
CA LYS A 72 -0.50 10.57 2.51
C LYS A 72 0.33 9.35 2.24
N PHE A 73 1.60 9.59 1.95
CA PHE A 73 2.54 8.59 1.54
C PHE A 73 3.81 8.70 2.39
N PHE A 74 4.27 7.59 2.95
CA PHE A 74 5.48 7.56 3.77
C PHE A 74 6.31 6.31 3.47
N ILE A 75 7.62 6.49 3.28
CA ILE A 75 8.58 5.40 3.09
C ILE A 75 9.50 5.33 4.29
N PHE A 76 9.71 4.12 4.81
CA PHE A 76 10.75 3.85 5.79
C PHE A 76 11.52 2.57 5.47
N LYS A 77 12.73 2.47 6.00
CA LYS A 77 13.60 1.30 5.86
C LYS A 77 13.64 0.55 7.19
N LYS A 78 13.60 -0.78 7.14
CA LYS A 78 13.85 -1.64 8.29
C LYS A 78 14.86 -2.73 7.93
N ARG A 79 15.84 -2.92 8.78
CA ARG A 79 16.77 -4.07 8.73
C ARG A 79 16.33 -5.09 9.77
N THR A 80 16.17 -6.34 9.36
CA THR A 80 16.02 -7.47 10.28
C THR A 80 17.34 -8.22 10.36
N HIS A 81 17.88 -8.36 11.57
CA HIS A 81 19.08 -9.14 11.83
C HIS A 81 18.73 -10.63 11.83
N ILE A 82 19.39 -11.43 10.99
CA ILE A 82 19.17 -12.88 10.93
C ILE A 82 20.12 -13.57 11.91
N GLY A 83 21.39 -13.17 11.93
CA GLY A 83 22.41 -13.79 12.77
C GLY A 83 23.81 -13.65 12.17
N SER A 84 24.81 -13.97 12.98
CA SER A 84 26.18 -14.24 12.53
C SER A 84 26.42 -15.74 12.56
N PHE A 85 26.76 -16.31 11.41
CA PHE A 85 26.97 -17.74 11.26
C PHE A 85 28.45 -18.04 11.09
N LEU A 86 28.92 -19.12 11.72
CA LEU A 86 30.26 -19.63 11.50
C LEU A 86 30.37 -20.11 10.05
N ARG A 87 31.39 -19.63 9.35
CA ARG A 87 31.69 -20.05 7.98
C ARG A 87 32.45 -21.37 7.97
N ALA A 88 33.29 -21.60 8.97
CA ALA A 88 34.15 -22.75 9.06
C ALA A 88 33.41 -23.98 9.61
N PRO A 89 33.75 -25.20 9.15
CA PRO A 89 33.11 -26.42 9.62
C PRO A 89 33.39 -26.70 11.12
N TYR A 90 34.56 -26.34 11.65
CA TYR A 90 34.88 -26.39 13.09
C TYR A 90 36.15 -25.56 13.45
N LYS A 91 36.44 -25.40 14.75
CA LYS A 91 37.66 -24.80 15.35
C LYS A 91 38.02 -23.35 14.97
N CYS A 92 37.17 -22.60 14.27
CA CYS A 92 37.45 -21.20 13.93
C CYS A 92 36.29 -20.26 14.31
N LYS A 93 36.36 -19.65 15.50
CA LYS A 93 35.32 -18.73 16.02
C LYS A 93 35.33 -17.36 15.32
N SER A 94 36.48 -16.93 14.79
CA SER A 94 36.65 -15.63 14.12
C SER A 94 36.04 -15.59 12.71
N ALA A 95 35.93 -16.74 12.05
CA ALA A 95 35.35 -16.83 10.71
C ALA A 95 33.81 -16.83 10.79
N GLN A 96 33.20 -15.65 10.96
CA GLN A 96 31.76 -15.46 10.96
C GLN A 96 31.32 -14.55 9.81
N PHE A 97 30.20 -14.88 9.16
CA PHE A 97 29.51 -13.99 8.24
C PHE A 97 28.18 -13.54 8.83
N SER A 98 27.86 -12.26 8.71
CA SER A 98 26.59 -11.70 9.18
C SER A 98 25.56 -11.72 8.06
N LEU A 99 24.36 -12.24 8.35
CA LEU A 99 23.21 -12.14 7.46
C LEU A 99 22.21 -11.12 8.01
N GLY A 100 21.74 -10.27 7.12
CA GLY A 100 20.71 -9.29 7.42
C GLY A 100 19.81 -9.09 6.21
N LEU A 101 18.53 -8.85 6.47
CA LEU A 101 17.54 -8.61 5.43
C LEU A 101 17.05 -7.17 5.53
N ASN A 102 17.22 -6.42 4.43
CA ASN A 102 16.76 -5.04 4.33
C ASN A 102 15.43 -5.00 3.56
N ARG A 103 14.44 -4.30 4.12
CA ARG A 103 13.18 -4.00 3.44
C ARG A 103 12.89 -2.52 3.52
N TYR A 104 12.31 -2.01 2.43
CA TYR A 104 11.60 -0.75 2.43
C TYR A 104 10.12 -1.03 2.58
N PHE A 105 9.46 -0.20 3.38
CA PHE A 105 8.04 -0.22 3.57
C PHE A 105 7.43 1.08 3.11
N LEU A 106 6.28 0.97 2.46
CA LEU A 106 5.50 2.08 1.97
C LEU A 106 4.17 2.07 2.68
N LEU A 107 3.85 3.18 3.33
CA LEU A 107 2.57 3.41 3.98
C LEU A 107 1.77 4.39 3.13
N LEU A 108 0.64 3.91 2.61
CA LEU A 108 -0.35 4.72 1.95
C LEU A 108 -1.55 4.84 2.87
N SER A 109 -1.99 6.06 3.17
CA SER A 109 -3.23 6.30 3.92
C SER A 109 -4.05 7.37 3.25
N PHE A 110 -5.34 7.12 3.09
CA PHE A 110 -6.26 8.06 2.47
C PHE A 110 -7.66 7.90 3.06
N TYR A 111 -8.47 8.94 2.90
CA TYR A 111 -9.87 8.91 3.29
C TYR A 111 -10.75 8.87 2.04
N ILE A 112 -11.91 8.25 2.14
CA ILE A 112 -12.95 8.37 1.14
C ILE A 112 -14.17 8.97 1.82
N LYS A 113 -14.63 10.12 1.31
CA LYS A 113 -15.93 10.66 1.73
C LYS A 113 -17.02 9.79 1.15
N SER A 114 -17.96 9.40 2.00
CA SER A 114 -19.15 8.65 1.64
C SER A 114 -20.38 9.33 2.23
N ASP A 115 -21.40 9.52 1.40
CA ASP A 115 -22.73 9.94 1.85
C ASP A 115 -23.59 8.74 2.27
N TYR A 116 -23.12 7.52 2.00
CA TYR A 116 -23.83 6.28 2.31
C TYR A 116 -23.65 5.90 3.78
N ASN A 117 -24.78 5.69 4.47
CA ASN A 117 -24.83 4.94 5.73
C ASN A 117 -25.04 3.46 5.41
N LEU A 118 -24.05 2.62 5.68
CA LEU A 118 -24.16 1.19 5.48
C LEU A 118 -24.84 0.55 6.69
N ASN A 119 -26.04 0.00 6.47
CA ASN A 119 -26.78 -0.75 7.48
C ASN A 119 -26.50 -2.24 7.30
N ILE A 120 -26.00 -2.90 8.36
CA ILE A 120 -25.77 -4.34 8.38
C ILE A 120 -26.87 -4.98 9.21
N ASN A 121 -27.71 -5.74 8.52
CA ASN A 121 -28.80 -6.48 9.14
C ASN A 121 -28.45 -7.97 9.30
N ASN A 122 -27.55 -8.50 8.45
CA ASN A 122 -27.26 -9.93 8.36
C ASN A 122 -25.75 -10.23 8.25
N LEU A 123 -25.36 -11.43 8.68
CA LEU A 123 -24.00 -11.95 8.56
C LEU A 123 -23.54 -12.07 7.09
N LYS A 124 -24.47 -12.32 6.15
CA LYS A 124 -24.18 -12.35 4.71
C LYS A 124 -23.66 -11.00 4.19
N ASP A 125 -24.19 -9.88 4.68
CA ASP A 125 -23.76 -8.55 4.23
C ASP A 125 -22.39 -8.19 4.79
N PHE A 126 -22.10 -8.61 6.03
CA PHE A 126 -20.76 -8.52 6.59
C PHE A 126 -19.74 -9.32 5.76
N ASN A 127 -20.10 -10.54 5.33
CA ASN A 127 -19.23 -11.37 4.49
C ASN A 127 -18.93 -10.73 3.12
N LYS A 128 -19.86 -9.98 2.52
CA LYS A 128 -19.60 -9.24 1.28
C LYS A 128 -18.51 -8.18 1.46
N ILE A 129 -18.57 -7.42 2.56
CA ILE A 129 -17.54 -6.43 2.91
C ILE A 129 -16.19 -7.11 3.13
N LEU A 130 -16.20 -8.24 3.84
CA LEU A 130 -14.99 -9.01 4.12
C LEU A 130 -14.36 -9.59 2.85
N ASN A 131 -15.19 -10.03 1.89
CA ASN A 131 -14.74 -10.49 0.57
C ASN A 131 -14.10 -9.36 -0.26
N PHE A 132 -14.66 -8.14 -0.20
CA PHE A 132 -14.06 -6.96 -0.82
C PHE A 132 -12.68 -6.64 -0.21
N ILE A 133 -12.57 -6.68 1.12
CA ILE A 133 -11.28 -6.45 1.78
C ILE A 133 -10.29 -7.54 1.35
N LYS A 134 -10.72 -8.81 1.24
CA LYS A 134 -9.87 -9.93 0.80
C LYS A 134 -9.36 -9.77 -0.63
N SER A 135 -10.20 -9.32 -1.55
CA SER A 135 -9.84 -9.13 -2.97
C SER A 135 -8.93 -7.94 -3.21
N TYR A 136 -8.68 -7.08 -2.21
CA TYR A 136 -7.85 -5.88 -2.36
C TYR A 136 -6.35 -6.15 -2.67
N ASN A 137 -5.94 -7.42 -2.77
CA ASN A 137 -4.63 -7.83 -3.27
C ASN A 137 -4.39 -7.43 -4.74
N TYR A 138 -5.45 -7.15 -5.52
CA TYR A 138 -5.31 -6.63 -6.89
C TYR A 138 -4.54 -5.30 -6.92
N PHE A 139 -4.55 -4.53 -5.83
CA PHE A 139 -3.83 -3.26 -5.73
C PHE A 139 -2.37 -3.47 -5.29
N GLU A 140 -1.65 -4.29 -6.05
CA GLU A 140 -0.26 -4.69 -5.83
C GLU A 140 0.51 -4.79 -7.14
N SER A 141 1.84 -4.86 -7.05
CA SER A 141 2.71 -5.19 -8.19
C SER A 141 3.76 -6.22 -7.76
N ILE A 142 4.46 -6.81 -8.73
CA ILE A 142 5.45 -7.88 -8.49
C ILE A 142 6.46 -7.52 -7.38
N LEU A 143 6.99 -6.30 -7.39
CA LEU A 143 8.01 -5.86 -6.43
C LEU A 143 7.45 -5.09 -5.22
N VAL A 144 6.16 -4.72 -5.25
CA VAL A 144 5.50 -3.90 -4.23
C VAL A 144 4.23 -4.63 -3.81
N THR A 145 4.35 -5.45 -2.76
CA THR A 145 3.29 -6.33 -2.26
C THR A 145 2.77 -5.85 -0.91
N GLN A 146 1.49 -6.05 -0.60
CA GLN A 146 0.92 -5.61 0.67
C GLN A 146 1.35 -6.56 1.80
N VAL A 147 1.47 -5.99 3.00
CA VAL A 147 1.75 -6.70 4.25
C VAL A 147 0.52 -6.63 5.15
N SER A 148 -0.12 -5.46 5.19
CA SER A 148 -1.31 -5.24 5.98
C SER A 148 -2.18 -4.19 5.34
N ARG A 149 -3.48 -4.34 5.50
CA ARG A 149 -4.52 -3.39 5.08
C ARG A 149 -5.47 -3.16 6.23
N LEU A 150 -5.91 -1.93 6.40
CA LEU A 150 -6.86 -1.51 7.40
C LEU A 150 -7.94 -0.68 6.70
N PHE A 151 -9.19 -1.09 6.88
CA PHE A 151 -10.37 -0.36 6.44
C PHE A 151 -11.19 -0.04 7.69
N SER A 152 -11.40 1.24 7.96
CA SER A 152 -12.35 1.70 8.96
C SER A 152 -13.56 2.27 8.23
N ILE A 153 -14.64 1.51 8.25
CA ILE A 153 -15.90 1.85 7.59
C ILE A 153 -16.94 2.05 8.70
N PRO A 154 -17.59 3.22 8.78
CA PRO A 154 -18.71 3.42 9.69
C PRO A 154 -19.92 2.58 9.24
N LEU A 155 -20.48 1.83 10.18
CA LEU A 155 -21.57 0.88 9.95
C LEU A 155 -22.65 1.10 11.01
N GLN A 156 -23.91 0.92 10.65
CA GLN A 156 -25.02 0.85 11.58
C GLN A 156 -25.51 -0.59 11.68
N VAL A 157 -25.59 -1.11 12.90
CA VAL A 157 -26.15 -2.44 13.19
C VAL A 157 -27.40 -2.20 14.01
N LYS A 158 -28.54 -2.73 13.56
CA LYS A 158 -29.77 -2.68 14.34
C LYS A 158 -29.71 -3.79 15.38
N ILE A 159 -29.30 -3.43 16.60
CA ILE A 159 -29.37 -4.31 17.77
C ILE A 159 -30.76 -4.09 18.38
N LEU A 160 -31.55 -5.17 18.48
CA LEU A 160 -32.81 -5.18 19.24
C LEU A 160 -32.50 -5.38 20.72
#